data_AF-A0A1E4L7Z0-F1
#
_entry.id   AF-A0A1E4L7Z0-F1
#
_cell.length_a   1.000
_cell.length_b   1.000
_cell.length_c   1.000
_cell.angle_alpha   90.00
_cell.angle_beta   90.00
_cell.angle_gamma   90.00
#
_symmetry.space_group_name_H-M   'P 1'
#
loop_
_entity.id
_entity.type
_entity.pdbx_description
1 polymer ?
#
loop_
_entity_poly.entity_id
_entity_poly.type
_entity_poly.pdbx_seq_one_letter_code
_entity_poly.pdbx_strand_id
1 'polypeptide(L)'
;MSSLKADFDELRERIRHGRELGHASFEPIYYLVFSPEQILEVKRQTPAWVAKLHQEGWDVHTFSIVEQIWALLKDDPFWSLCVMEDKSAPLDWPRTNKALADILTTENGLLKRLEDVLQPLEGQQNALLLVTDLEALHPFMRIGAIESQLQGKFHVPTIFLYPGVRTGKTRLKFLGFYPEDGNYRSVHVGG
;
A
#
# COMPACT_ATOMS: atom_id res chain seq x y z
N MET A 1 1.16 17.19 -16.77
CA MET A 1 1.08 16.41 -15.51
C MET A 1 -0.26 16.72 -14.89
N SER A 2 -1.04 15.70 -14.59
CA SER A 2 -2.28 15.87 -13.83
C SER A 2 -1.95 16.34 -12.41
N SER A 3 -2.88 17.07 -11.79
CA SER A 3 -2.73 17.46 -10.38
C SER A 3 -3.20 16.31 -9.48
N LEU A 4 -2.61 16.15 -8.29
CA LEU A 4 -3.05 15.13 -7.30
C LEU A 4 -4.56 15.15 -7.07
N LYS A 5 -5.17 16.34 -7.09
CA LYS A 5 -6.61 16.51 -6.97
C LYS A 5 -7.37 15.88 -8.14
N ALA A 6 -6.93 16.15 -9.37
CA ALA A 6 -7.54 15.58 -10.57
C ALA A 6 -7.37 14.06 -10.63
N ASP A 7 -6.20 13.54 -10.22
CA ASP A 7 -5.95 12.11 -10.13
C ASP A 7 -6.85 11.44 -9.07
N PHE A 8 -7.01 12.07 -7.91
CA PHE A 8 -7.93 11.58 -6.88
C PHE A 8 -9.38 11.62 -7.34
N ASP A 9 -9.81 12.70 -8.02
CA ASP A 9 -11.16 12.81 -8.56
C ASP A 9 -11.42 11.73 -9.63
N GLU A 10 -10.46 11.46 -10.53
CA GLU A 10 -10.55 10.35 -11.50
C GLU A 10 -10.64 8.99 -10.80
N LEU A 11 -9.82 8.76 -9.78
CA LEU A 11 -9.82 7.53 -9.00
C LEU A 11 -11.20 7.25 -8.39
N ARG A 12 -11.83 8.27 -7.80
CA ARG A 12 -13.17 8.16 -7.21
C ARG A 12 -14.22 7.76 -8.24
N GLU A 13 -14.19 8.35 -9.44
CA GLU A 13 -15.11 7.97 -10.50
C GLU A 13 -14.89 6.51 -10.92
N ARG A 14 -13.63 6.05 -11.04
CA ARG A 14 -13.32 4.65 -11.36
C ARG A 14 -13.75 3.66 -10.28
N ILE A 15 -13.74 4.06 -9.01
CA ILE A 15 -14.25 3.25 -7.91
C ILE A 15 -15.78 3.19 -7.97
N ARG A 16 -16.43 4.34 -8.18
CA ARG A 16 -17.91 4.43 -8.24
C ARG A 16 -18.50 3.62 -9.40
N HIS A 17 -17.89 3.68 -10.58
CA HIS A 17 -18.35 2.92 -11.73
C HIS A 17 -18.07 1.41 -11.60
N GLY A 18 -17.14 1.01 -10.73
CA GLY A 18 -16.53 -0.31 -10.80
C GLY A 18 -15.91 -0.57 -12.18
N ARG A 19 -15.45 -1.80 -12.43
CA ARG A 19 -15.35 -2.27 -13.82
C ARG A 19 -16.68 -2.95 -14.14
N GLU A 20 -17.31 -2.53 -15.23
CA GLU A 20 -18.44 -3.26 -15.82
C GLU A 20 -18.12 -4.76 -15.86
N LEU A 21 -19.09 -5.55 -15.39
CA LEU A 21 -19.08 -7.00 -15.23
C LEU A 21 -18.48 -7.73 -16.45
N GLY A 22 -17.16 -7.85 -16.50
CA GLY A 22 -16.42 -8.68 -17.44
C GLY A 22 -16.12 -10.01 -16.76
N HIS A 23 -16.63 -11.10 -17.34
CA HIS A 23 -16.55 -12.47 -16.85
C HIS A 23 -15.10 -12.98 -16.61
N ALA A 24 -14.47 -12.57 -15.51
CA ALA A 24 -13.36 -13.25 -14.83
C ALA A 24 -13.05 -12.47 -13.54
N SER A 25 -13.15 -13.15 -12.39
CA SER A 25 -12.63 -12.78 -11.05
C SER A 25 -11.76 -11.51 -11.02
N PHE A 26 -12.39 -10.32 -10.99
CA PHE A 26 -11.68 -9.05 -10.95
C PHE A 26 -11.58 -8.57 -9.51
N GLU A 27 -10.34 -8.43 -9.04
CA GLU A 27 -10.07 -7.81 -7.75
C GLU A 27 -10.06 -6.28 -7.91
N PRO A 28 -10.89 -5.52 -7.17
CA PRO A 28 -11.02 -4.07 -7.29
C PRO A 28 -9.82 -3.35 -6.63
N ILE A 29 -8.63 -3.54 -7.19
CA ILE A 29 -7.37 -2.94 -6.72
C ILE A 29 -7.06 -1.70 -7.56
N TYR A 30 -6.84 -0.58 -6.88
CA TYR A 30 -6.54 0.70 -7.48
C TYR A 30 -5.25 1.29 -6.89
N TYR A 31 -4.36 1.78 -7.75
CA TYR A 31 -3.20 2.55 -7.34
C TYR A 31 -3.39 4.02 -7.70
N LEU A 32 -3.30 4.90 -6.69
CA LEU A 32 -3.09 6.33 -6.90
C LEU A 32 -1.59 6.57 -6.97
N VAL A 33 -1.07 6.74 -8.18
CA VAL A 33 0.35 6.90 -8.48
C VAL A 33 0.70 8.38 -8.43
N PHE A 34 1.73 8.72 -7.65
CA PHE A 34 2.23 10.09 -7.52
C PHE A 34 3.75 10.11 -7.39
N SER A 35 4.39 11.22 -7.77
CA SER A 35 5.85 11.36 -7.67
C SER A 35 6.30 11.20 -6.21
N PRO A 36 7.43 10.52 -5.93
CA PRO A 36 7.96 10.41 -4.56
C PRO A 36 8.16 11.76 -3.84
N GLU A 37 8.42 12.84 -4.60
CA GLU A 37 8.52 14.20 -4.07
C GLU A 37 7.20 14.71 -3.45
N GLN A 38 6.07 14.11 -3.81
CA GLN A 38 4.73 14.47 -3.35
C GLN A 38 4.27 13.67 -2.13
N ILE A 39 5.08 12.74 -1.58
CA ILE A 39 4.71 11.90 -0.42
C ILE A 39 4.14 12.74 0.73
N LEU A 40 4.82 13.83 1.12
CA LEU A 40 4.38 14.68 2.22
C LEU A 40 3.04 15.36 1.93
N GLU A 41 2.84 15.82 0.69
CA GLU A 41 1.60 16.46 0.29
C GLU A 41 0.43 15.46 0.24
N VAL A 42 0.68 14.24 -0.24
CA VAL A 42 -0.31 13.16 -0.22
C VAL A 42 -0.75 12.82 1.19
N LYS A 43 0.20 12.69 2.14
CA LYS A 43 -0.13 12.47 3.56
C LYS A 43 -0.97 13.62 4.12
N ARG A 44 -0.64 14.87 3.77
CA ARG A 44 -1.40 16.05 4.18
C ARG A 44 -2.83 16.06 3.62
N GLN A 45 -3.04 15.57 2.39
CA GLN A 45 -4.35 15.53 1.75
C GLN A 45 -5.19 14.30 2.17
N THR A 46 -4.56 13.24 2.66
CA THR A 46 -5.22 11.96 3.00
C THR A 46 -6.44 12.14 3.92
N PRO A 47 -6.41 12.92 5.02
CA PRO A 47 -7.60 13.14 5.85
C PRO A 47 -8.77 13.79 5.09
N ALA A 48 -8.48 14.73 4.19
CA ALA A 48 -9.50 15.36 3.36
C ALA A 48 -10.08 14.39 2.33
N TRP A 49 -9.25 13.50 1.77
CA TRP A 49 -9.68 12.45 0.86
C TRP A 49 -10.57 11.42 1.52
N VAL A 50 -10.21 10.95 2.72
CA VAL A 50 -11.04 10.06 3.54
C VAL A 50 -12.39 10.69 3.85
N ALA A 51 -12.40 11.96 4.30
CA ALA A 51 -13.65 12.68 4.57
C ALA A 51 -14.54 12.79 3.32
N LYS A 52 -13.94 13.03 2.14
CA LYS A 52 -14.68 13.11 0.87
C LYS A 52 -15.27 11.76 0.44
N LEU A 53 -14.56 10.65 0.68
CA LEU A 53 -15.06 9.30 0.42
C LEU A 53 -16.21 8.95 1.37
N HIS A 54 -16.11 9.31 2.66
CA HIS A 54 -17.21 9.15 3.61
C HIS A 54 -18.48 9.93 3.20
N GLN A 55 -18.32 11.16 2.69
CA GLN A 55 -19.44 11.95 2.18
C GLN A 55 -20.14 11.31 0.98
N GLU A 56 -19.45 10.42 0.26
CA GLU A 56 -20.00 9.63 -0.84
C GLU A 56 -20.58 8.28 -0.42
N GLY A 57 -20.63 8.02 0.89
CA GLY A 57 -21.25 6.83 1.46
C GLY A 57 -20.34 5.60 1.51
N TRP A 58 -19.04 5.75 1.23
CA TRP A 58 -18.05 4.70 1.50
C TRP A 58 -17.80 4.59 3.01
N ASP A 59 -17.62 3.38 3.49
CA ASP A 59 -17.05 3.08 4.81
C ASP A 59 -15.55 2.83 4.63
N VAL A 60 -14.74 3.85 4.94
CA VAL A 60 -13.30 3.83 4.63
C VAL A 60 -12.50 3.30 5.80
N HIS A 61 -11.88 2.14 5.59
CA HIS A 61 -10.93 1.52 6.49
C HIS A 61 -9.52 1.94 6.08
N THR A 62 -8.77 2.58 6.98
CA THR A 62 -7.38 3.00 6.69
C THR A 62 -6.40 1.97 7.22
N PHE A 63 -5.41 1.61 6.40
CA PHE A 63 -4.33 0.68 6.76
C PHE A 63 -2.98 1.33 6.49
N SER A 64 -2.34 1.85 7.53
CA SER A 64 -1.00 2.44 7.42
C SER A 64 0.07 1.35 7.50
N ILE A 65 0.88 1.23 6.46
CA ILE A 65 1.99 0.26 6.43
C ILE A 65 3.04 0.58 7.50
N VAL A 66 3.32 1.87 7.73
CA VAL A 66 4.24 2.32 8.79
C VAL A 66 3.77 1.83 10.16
N GLU A 67 2.48 2.01 10.48
CA GLU A 67 1.94 1.62 11.77
C GLU A 67 2.00 0.10 11.97
N GLN A 68 1.67 -0.68 10.92
CA GLN A 68 1.74 -2.14 11.00
C GLN A 68 3.17 -2.66 11.11
N ILE A 69 4.13 -2.08 10.39
CA ILE A 69 5.55 -2.38 10.53
C ILE A 69 6.01 -2.10 11.96
N TRP A 70 5.68 -0.93 12.51
CA TRP A 70 6.05 -0.58 13.88
C TRP A 70 5.42 -1.50 14.93
N ALA A 71 4.17 -1.90 14.74
CA ALA A 71 3.51 -2.85 15.62
C ALA A 71 4.23 -4.21 15.59
N LEU A 72 4.50 -4.76 14.39
CA LEU A 72 5.25 -6.02 14.23
C LEU A 72 6.62 -5.96 14.88
N LEU A 73 7.38 -4.89 14.64
CA LEU A 73 8.70 -4.73 15.23
C LEU A 73 8.65 -4.67 16.76
N LYS A 74 7.67 -3.96 17.35
CA LYS A 74 7.56 -3.84 18.81
C LYS A 74 7.06 -5.11 19.50
N ASP A 75 6.23 -5.88 18.81
CA ASP A 75 5.68 -7.14 19.32
C ASP A 75 6.70 -8.29 19.24
N ASP A 76 7.76 -8.15 18.43
CA ASP A 76 8.78 -9.18 18.23
C ASP A 76 9.71 -9.34 19.45
N PRO A 77 9.94 -10.58 19.94
CA PRO A 77 10.77 -10.83 21.11
C PRO A 77 12.25 -10.46 20.92
N PHE A 78 12.75 -10.45 19.69
CA PHE A 78 14.14 -10.10 19.35
C PHE A 78 14.36 -8.61 19.12
N TRP A 79 13.30 -7.79 19.14
CA TRP A 79 13.41 -6.35 18.91
C TRP A 79 14.46 -5.66 19.80
N SER A 80 14.47 -6.01 21.09
CA SER A 80 15.42 -5.45 22.06
C SER A 80 16.87 -5.78 21.72
N LEU A 81 17.12 -6.98 21.19
CA LEU A 81 18.44 -7.41 20.71
C LEU A 81 18.83 -6.62 19.45
N CYS A 82 17.92 -6.49 18.48
CA CYS A 82 18.18 -5.71 17.26
C CYS A 82 18.56 -4.26 17.57
N VAL A 83 17.85 -3.61 18.51
CA VAL A 83 18.16 -2.24 18.94
C VAL A 83 19.54 -2.16 19.61
N MET A 84 19.92 -3.16 20.40
CA MET A 84 21.24 -3.20 21.04
C MET A 84 22.36 -3.41 20.02
N GLU A 85 22.17 -4.32 19.07
CA GLU A 85 23.13 -4.59 18.01
C GLU A 85 23.30 -3.38 17.08
N ASP A 86 22.21 -2.71 16.70
CA ASP A 86 22.24 -1.48 15.90
C ASP A 86 23.04 -0.39 16.62
N LYS A 87 22.79 -0.17 17.92
CA LYS A 87 23.59 0.78 18.74
C LYS A 87 25.09 0.46 18.76
N SER A 88 25.46 -0.82 18.70
CA SER A 88 26.87 -1.25 18.72
C SER A 88 27.60 -1.01 17.39
N ALA A 89 26.87 -0.98 16.26
CA ALA A 89 27.41 -0.61 14.96
C ALA A 89 26.33 0.09 14.10
N PRO A 90 26.08 1.39 14.36
CA PRO A 90 24.93 2.13 13.80
C PRO A 90 25.05 2.46 12.32
N LEU A 91 26.20 2.16 11.69
CA LEU A 91 26.44 2.38 10.27
C LEU A 91 26.39 1.08 9.46
N ASP A 92 26.17 -0.06 10.11
CA ASP A 92 26.01 -1.35 9.45
C ASP A 92 24.57 -1.52 8.93
N TRP A 93 24.21 -0.66 7.98
CA TRP A 93 22.88 -0.64 7.36
C TRP A 93 22.47 -1.98 6.76
N PRO A 94 23.34 -2.76 6.08
CA PRO A 94 22.96 -4.07 5.56
C PRO A 94 22.51 -5.03 6.66
N ARG A 95 23.23 -5.07 7.80
CA ARG A 95 22.87 -5.91 8.94
C ARG A 95 21.56 -5.46 9.58
N THR A 96 21.41 -4.16 9.84
CA THR A 96 20.18 -3.60 10.42
C THR A 96 18.98 -3.86 9.52
N ASN A 97 19.09 -3.56 8.22
CA ASN A 97 18.01 -3.79 7.26
C ASN A 97 17.62 -5.26 7.16
N LYS A 98 18.60 -6.17 7.22
CA LYS A 98 18.33 -7.61 7.22
C LYS A 98 17.57 -8.02 8.48
N ALA A 99 18.00 -7.61 9.66
CA ALA A 99 17.32 -7.94 10.91
C ALA A 99 15.87 -7.45 10.92
N LEU A 100 15.62 -6.22 10.46
CA LEU A 100 14.26 -5.68 10.32
C LEU A 100 13.43 -6.46 9.29
N ALA A 101 14.01 -6.79 8.13
CA ALA A 101 13.33 -7.57 7.10
C ALA A 101 12.98 -8.98 7.60
N ASP A 102 13.88 -9.63 8.35
CA ASP A 102 13.66 -10.95 8.92
C ASP A 102 12.47 -10.93 9.90
N ILE A 103 12.36 -9.91 10.77
CA ILE A 103 11.19 -9.73 11.64
C ILE A 103 9.90 -9.54 10.83
N LEU A 104 9.93 -8.67 9.81
CA LEU A 104 8.72 -8.36 9.01
C LEU A 104 8.24 -9.52 8.14
N THR A 105 9.15 -10.39 7.71
CA THR A 105 8.84 -11.55 6.87
C THR A 105 8.56 -12.82 7.66
N THR A 106 8.98 -12.86 8.93
CA THR A 106 8.67 -13.97 9.84
C THR A 106 7.16 -14.18 9.90
N GLU A 107 6.74 -15.41 9.59
CA GLU A 107 5.35 -15.85 9.49
C GLU A 107 4.42 -15.02 8.58
N ASN A 108 4.98 -14.27 7.63
CA ASN A 108 4.23 -13.33 6.79
C ASN A 108 3.40 -12.32 7.60
N GLY A 109 3.95 -11.77 8.69
CA GLY A 109 3.21 -10.92 9.63
C GLY A 109 2.45 -9.75 8.99
N LEU A 110 3.06 -9.02 8.04
CA LEU A 110 2.38 -7.92 7.34
C LEU A 110 1.26 -8.40 6.41
N LEU A 111 1.47 -9.54 5.74
CA LEU A 111 0.47 -10.18 4.88
C LEU A 111 -0.77 -10.58 5.70
N LYS A 112 -0.55 -11.27 6.84
CA LYS A 112 -1.61 -11.70 7.75
C LYS A 112 -2.42 -10.50 8.24
N ARG A 113 -1.76 -9.43 8.68
CA ARG A 113 -2.44 -8.20 9.13
C ARG A 113 -3.32 -7.57 8.04
N LEU A 114 -2.87 -7.57 6.79
CA LEU A 114 -3.67 -7.07 5.69
C LEU A 114 -4.86 -8.01 5.37
N GLU A 115 -4.65 -9.32 5.44
CA GLU A 115 -5.71 -10.31 5.30
C GLU A 115 -6.77 -10.21 6.42
N ASP A 116 -6.33 -10.05 7.67
CA ASP A 116 -7.20 -9.89 8.85
C ASP A 116 -8.08 -8.64 8.75
N VAL A 117 -7.62 -7.62 8.03
CA VAL A 117 -8.40 -6.41 7.73
C VAL A 117 -9.34 -6.62 6.55
N LEU A 118 -8.95 -7.41 5.54
CA LEU A 118 -9.79 -7.68 4.37
C LEU A 118 -10.96 -8.64 4.67
N GLN A 119 -10.72 -9.68 5.48
CA GLN A 119 -11.73 -10.71 5.82
C GLN A 119 -13.06 -10.14 6.36
N PRO A 120 -13.07 -9.27 7.39
CA PRO A 120 -14.33 -8.74 7.92
C PRO A 120 -15.06 -7.79 6.96
N LEU A 121 -14.37 -7.25 5.96
CA LEU A 121 -14.94 -6.34 4.96
C LEU A 121 -15.64 -7.11 3.83
N GLU A 122 -15.41 -8.42 3.71
CA GLU A 122 -16.05 -9.25 2.70
C GLU A 122 -17.59 -9.21 2.86
N GLY A 123 -18.29 -8.94 1.76
CA GLY A 123 -19.76 -8.81 1.74
C GLY A 123 -20.31 -7.45 2.17
N GLN A 124 -19.46 -6.52 2.63
CA GLN A 124 -19.87 -5.15 2.93
C GLN A 124 -19.91 -4.31 1.64
N GLN A 125 -21.10 -3.90 1.20
CA GLN A 125 -21.30 -3.27 -0.11
C GLN A 125 -20.54 -1.95 -0.31
N ASN A 126 -20.36 -1.18 0.77
CA ASN A 126 -19.73 0.14 0.72
C ASN A 126 -18.38 0.18 1.43
N ALA A 127 -17.82 -0.96 1.83
CA ALA A 127 -16.50 -0.97 2.45
C ALA A 127 -15.43 -0.62 1.41
N LEU A 128 -14.44 0.15 1.85
CA LEU A 128 -13.30 0.55 1.05
C LEU A 128 -12.04 0.50 1.92
N LEU A 129 -10.98 -0.13 1.42
CA LEU A 129 -9.70 -0.18 2.10
C LEU A 129 -8.75 0.85 1.48
N LEU A 130 -8.22 1.77 2.30
CA LEU A 130 -7.20 2.74 1.90
C LEU A 130 -5.86 2.38 2.55
N VAL A 131 -4.91 1.92 1.74
CA VAL A 131 -3.55 1.57 2.18
C VAL A 131 -2.63 2.76 1.98
N THR A 132 -2.00 3.20 3.07
CA THR A 132 -1.13 4.40 3.12
C THR A 132 0.31 4.02 3.46
N ASP A 133 1.22 4.98 3.23
CA ASP A 133 2.63 4.91 3.63
C ASP A 133 3.42 3.75 3.00
N LEU A 134 3.12 3.41 1.74
CA LEU A 134 3.78 2.33 1.01
C LEU A 134 5.30 2.47 0.95
N GLU A 135 5.85 3.70 1.00
CA GLU A 135 7.29 3.93 1.02
C GLU A 135 8.01 3.21 2.17
N ALA A 136 7.32 2.90 3.27
CA ALA A 136 7.90 2.20 4.42
C ALA A 136 8.22 0.73 4.15
N LEU A 137 7.74 0.17 3.03
CA LEU A 137 8.18 -1.15 2.59
C LEU A 137 9.65 -1.15 2.17
N HIS A 138 10.21 0.00 1.77
CA HIS A 138 11.64 0.12 1.50
C HIS A 138 12.42 0.18 2.83
N PRO A 139 13.57 -0.52 2.95
CA PRO A 139 14.21 -1.39 1.95
C PRO A 139 13.81 -2.87 2.03
N PHE A 140 12.85 -3.23 2.87
CA PHE A 140 12.59 -4.61 3.30
C PHE A 140 11.89 -5.47 2.26
N MET A 141 10.88 -4.95 1.56
CA MET A 141 10.07 -5.73 0.61
C MET A 141 9.41 -4.87 -0.48
N ARG A 142 8.64 -5.52 -1.36
CA ARG A 142 7.99 -4.90 -2.52
C ARG A 142 6.48 -5.15 -2.44
N ILE A 143 5.68 -4.14 -2.78
CA ILE A 143 4.22 -4.27 -2.76
C ILE A 143 3.72 -5.36 -3.73
N GLY A 144 4.36 -5.54 -4.88
CA GLY A 144 4.01 -6.62 -5.82
C GLY A 144 4.12 -8.03 -5.22
N ALA A 145 5.01 -8.26 -4.25
CA ALA A 145 5.10 -9.54 -3.55
C ALA A 145 3.88 -9.77 -2.63
N ILE A 146 3.40 -8.71 -1.98
CA ILE A 146 2.21 -8.75 -1.12
C ILE A 146 0.96 -8.96 -1.99
N GLU A 147 0.81 -8.21 -3.08
CA GLU A 147 -0.32 -8.34 -4.02
C GLU A 147 -0.40 -9.76 -4.59
N SER A 148 0.73 -10.34 -5.01
CA SER A 148 0.76 -11.71 -5.54
C SER A 148 0.36 -12.76 -4.50
N GLN A 149 0.65 -12.55 -3.22
CA GLN A 149 0.30 -13.49 -2.14
C GLN A 149 -1.15 -13.32 -1.67
N LEU A 150 -1.74 -12.14 -1.85
CA LEU A 150 -3.15 -11.84 -1.55
C LEU A 150 -4.07 -12.00 -2.77
N GLN A 151 -3.59 -12.61 -3.85
CA GLN A 151 -4.41 -12.82 -5.04
C GLN A 151 -5.68 -13.61 -4.71
N GLY A 152 -6.82 -13.07 -5.11
CA GLY A 152 -8.16 -13.59 -4.85
C GLY A 152 -8.73 -13.21 -3.48
N LYS A 153 -8.08 -12.35 -2.69
CA LYS A 153 -8.54 -11.94 -1.35
C LYS A 153 -9.09 -10.52 -1.30
N PHE A 154 -8.91 -9.72 -2.36
CA PHE A 154 -9.45 -8.37 -2.43
C PHE A 154 -10.90 -8.41 -2.94
N HIS A 155 -11.85 -8.40 -2.01
CA HIS A 155 -13.29 -8.40 -2.30
C HIS A 155 -13.92 -7.00 -2.28
N VAL A 156 -13.22 -6.04 -1.68
CA VAL A 156 -13.65 -4.64 -1.55
C VAL A 156 -12.67 -3.72 -2.26
N PRO A 157 -13.13 -2.57 -2.81
CA PRO A 157 -12.25 -1.58 -3.42
C PRO A 157 -11.07 -1.26 -2.51
N THR A 158 -9.86 -1.58 -2.97
CA THR A 158 -8.62 -1.36 -2.22
C THR A 158 -7.77 -0.35 -2.96
N ILE A 159 -7.52 0.79 -2.33
CA ILE A 159 -6.70 1.88 -2.85
C ILE A 159 -5.32 1.82 -2.23
N PHE A 160 -4.29 1.77 -3.04
CA PHE A 160 -2.90 1.92 -2.65
C PHE A 160 -2.39 3.32 -3.02
N LEU A 161 -1.94 4.08 -2.03
CA LEU A 161 -1.22 5.33 -2.25
C LEU A 161 0.23 5.04 -2.63
N TYR A 162 0.55 5.11 -3.93
CA TYR A 162 1.80 4.61 -4.48
C TYR A 162 2.78 5.72 -4.86
N PRO A 163 3.88 5.86 -4.10
CA PRO A 163 4.94 6.78 -4.45
C PRO A 163 5.81 6.16 -5.55
N GLY A 164 5.70 6.68 -6.77
CA GLY A 164 6.46 6.19 -7.89
C GLY A 164 6.19 6.92 -9.19
N VAL A 165 6.77 6.40 -10.26
CA VAL A 165 6.66 6.96 -11.60
C VAL A 165 6.08 5.91 -12.54
N ARG A 166 5.12 6.32 -13.36
CA ARG A 166 4.56 5.45 -14.38
C ARG A 166 5.46 5.43 -15.62
N THR A 167 5.79 4.24 -16.11
CA THR A 167 6.55 4.08 -17.34
C THR A 167 5.71 3.32 -18.38
N GLY A 168 5.21 4.05 -19.37
CA GLY A 168 4.26 3.51 -20.35
C GLY A 168 2.88 3.24 -19.75
N LYS A 169 2.16 2.24 -20.28
CA LYS A 169 0.75 2.02 -19.91
C LYS A 169 0.56 1.24 -18.61
N THR A 170 1.42 0.28 -18.30
CA THR A 170 1.18 -0.69 -17.21
C THR A 170 2.30 -0.79 -16.20
N ARG A 171 3.48 -0.21 -16.47
CA ARG A 171 4.65 -0.39 -15.60
C ARG A 171 4.78 0.75 -14.61
N LEU A 172 5.24 0.41 -13.41
CA LEU A 172 5.49 1.35 -12.34
C LEU A 172 6.93 1.23 -11.83
N LYS A 173 7.56 2.36 -11.54
CA LYS A 173 8.83 2.47 -10.83
C LYS A 173 8.56 2.93 -9.40
N PHE A 174 8.60 2.00 -8.45
CA PHE A 174 8.46 2.32 -7.04
C PHE A 174 9.58 3.27 -6.59
N LEU A 175 9.22 4.33 -5.87
CA LEU A 175 10.11 5.40 -5.40
C LEU A 175 10.97 6.07 -6.50
N GLY A 176 10.67 5.83 -7.78
CA GLY A 176 11.40 6.38 -8.92
C GLY A 176 12.78 5.77 -9.19
N PHE A 177 13.40 5.09 -8.22
CA PHE A 177 14.75 4.51 -8.38
C PHE A 177 14.78 2.99 -8.53
N TYR A 178 13.70 2.29 -8.21
CA TYR A 178 13.65 0.85 -8.44
C TYR A 178 13.34 0.50 -9.91
N PRO A 179 13.73 -0.72 -10.34
CA PRO A 179 13.38 -1.21 -11.68
C PRO A 179 11.88 -1.17 -11.96
N GLU A 180 11.55 -1.06 -13.24
CA GLU A 180 10.17 -1.13 -13.72
C GLU A 180 9.58 -2.51 -13.40
N ASP A 181 8.38 -2.51 -12.83
CA ASP A 181 7.58 -3.71 -12.65
C ASP A 181 6.25 -3.55 -13.40
N GLY A 182 5.91 -4.55 -14.21
CA GLY A 182 4.72 -4.58 -15.06
C GLY A 182 3.73 -5.67 -14.66
N ASN A 183 3.95 -6.38 -13.56
CA ASN A 183 3.13 -7.52 -13.15
C ASN A 183 1.87 -7.14 -12.36
N TYR A 184 1.57 -5.85 -12.26
CA TYR A 184 0.39 -5.33 -11.58
C TYR A 184 -0.90 -5.70 -12.31
N ARG A 185 -1.91 -6.22 -11.59
CA ARG A 185 -3.23 -6.57 -12.14
C ARG A 185 -4.29 -5.50 -11.87
N SER A 186 -3.84 -4.38 -11.36
CA SER A 186 -4.62 -3.28 -10.81
C SER A 186 -4.89 -2.14 -11.81
N VAL A 187 -5.78 -1.24 -11.40
CA VAL A 187 -6.05 0.01 -12.11
C VAL A 187 -5.10 1.10 -11.62
N HIS A 188 -4.33 1.72 -12.52
CA HIS A 188 -3.44 2.83 -12.18
C HIS A 188 -4.06 4.18 -12.57
N VAL A 189 -4.06 5.13 -11.64
CA VAL A 189 -4.53 6.52 -11.81
C VAL A 189 -3.39 7.46 -11.43
N GLY A 190 -3.19 8.52 -12.20
CA GLY A 190 -2.02 9.40 -12.06
C GLY A 190 -0.71 8.78 -12.56
N GLY A 191 0.40 9.43 -12.19
CA GLY A 191 1.78 9.00 -12.50
C GLY A 191 2.28 9.35 -13.89
#